data_AF-A0A5P3MT26-F1
#
_entry.id   AF-A0A5P3MT26-F1
#
_cell.length_a   1.000
_cell.length_b   1.000
_cell.length_c   1.000
_cell.angle_alpha   90.00
_cell.angle_beta   90.00
_cell.angle_gamma   90.00
#
_symmetry.space_group_name_H-M   'P 1'
#
loop_
_entity.id
_entity.type
_entity.pdbx_description
1 polymer ?
#
loop_
_entity_poly.entity_id
_entity_poly.type
_entity_poly.pdbx_seq_one_letter_code
_entity_poly.pdbx_strand_id
1 'polypeptide(L)'
;MAQSHVTSGIANKINLLNKHKQALLKQIQDIDQQISILTQAAYIMGEAEQLPRLRSSVFNQSIKTLVVQVLKQATQPLSANEITEQAVSLDNQPQSNQEPIEITAKPLKATRNALNFLISDGVVSKIGLKRGEVKYLWASNQQNLE
;
A
#
# COMPACT_ATOMS: atom_id res chain seq x y z
N MET A 1 -39.36 -23.81 -0.02
CA MET A 1 -39.43 -22.34 0.11
C MET A 1 -38.25 -21.69 0.87
N ALA A 2 -37.35 -22.45 1.51
CA ALA A 2 -36.19 -21.87 2.23
C ALA A 2 -35.06 -21.30 1.32
N GLN A 3 -34.90 -21.83 0.10
CA GLN A 3 -33.84 -21.39 -0.81
C GLN A 3 -34.02 -19.95 -1.34
N SER A 4 -35.26 -19.46 -1.53
CA SER A 4 -35.49 -18.10 -2.04
C SER A 4 -35.25 -17.02 -0.98
N HIS A 5 -35.48 -17.33 0.30
CA HIS A 5 -35.21 -16.41 1.41
C HIS A 5 -33.70 -16.20 1.63
N VAL A 6 -32.90 -17.26 1.51
CA VAL A 6 -31.42 -17.19 1.65
C VAL A 6 -30.79 -16.42 0.49
N THR A 7 -31.25 -16.63 -0.75
CA THR A 7 -30.79 -15.85 -1.91
C THR A 7 -31.17 -14.38 -1.80
N SER A 8 -32.36 -14.06 -1.28
CA SER A 8 -32.76 -12.66 -1.03
C SER A 8 -31.90 -11.96 0.03
N GLY A 9 -31.52 -12.66 1.10
CA GLY A 9 -30.68 -12.11 2.17
C GLY A 9 -29.23 -11.87 1.76
N ILE A 10 -28.65 -12.79 0.98
CA ILE A 10 -27.29 -12.64 0.44
C ILE A 10 -27.25 -11.52 -0.61
N ALA A 11 -28.23 -11.45 -1.52
CA ALA A 11 -28.32 -10.39 -2.52
C ALA A 11 -28.42 -8.99 -1.88
N ASN A 12 -29.20 -8.85 -0.80
CA ASN A 12 -29.31 -7.59 -0.05
C ASN A 12 -27.98 -7.18 0.60
N LYS A 13 -27.24 -8.13 1.19
CA LYS A 13 -25.91 -7.87 1.75
C LYS A 13 -24.90 -7.44 0.67
N ILE A 14 -24.91 -8.10 -0.48
CA ILE A 14 -24.06 -7.73 -1.63
C ILE A 14 -24.39 -6.32 -2.12
N ASN A 15 -25.68 -5.99 -2.23
CA ASN A 15 -26.12 -4.66 -2.64
C ASN A 15 -25.66 -3.58 -1.66
N LEU A 16 -25.78 -3.82 -0.34
CA LEU A 16 -25.28 -2.91 0.69
C LEU A 16 -23.76 -2.73 0.59
N LEU A 17 -23.00 -3.81 0.43
CA LEU A 17 -21.55 -3.76 0.25
C LEU A 17 -21.16 -2.96 -1.00
N ASN A 18 -21.87 -3.13 -2.10
CA ASN A 18 -21.64 -2.37 -3.32
C ASN A 18 -21.93 -0.88 -3.14
N LYS A 19 -22.99 -0.52 -2.41
CA LYS A 19 -23.27 0.88 -2.06
C LYS A 19 -22.18 1.49 -1.19
N HIS A 20 -21.71 0.75 -0.18
CA HIS A 20 -20.59 1.20 0.66
C HIS A 20 -19.31 1.36 -0.16
N LYS A 21 -19.01 0.43 -1.06
CA LYS A 21 -17.87 0.55 -2.00
C LYS A 21 -17.98 1.82 -2.83
N GLN A 22 -19.14 2.11 -3.41
CA GLN A 22 -19.37 3.32 -4.21
C GLN A 22 -19.21 4.59 -3.37
N ALA A 23 -19.71 4.60 -2.13
CA ALA A 23 -19.54 5.73 -1.22
C ALA A 23 -18.07 5.98 -0.87
N LEU A 24 -17.29 4.93 -0.59
CA LEU A 24 -15.85 5.02 -0.35
C LEU A 24 -15.09 5.56 -1.58
N LEU A 25 -15.42 5.08 -2.77
CA LEU A 25 -14.82 5.57 -4.02
C LEU A 25 -15.07 7.07 -4.22
N LYS A 26 -16.29 7.54 -3.91
CA LYS A 26 -16.61 8.97 -3.95
C LYS A 26 -15.78 9.77 -2.93
N GLN A 27 -15.67 9.28 -1.70
CA GLN A 27 -14.86 9.94 -0.66
C GLN A 27 -13.39 10.05 -1.06
N ILE A 28 -12.82 9.01 -1.69
CA ILE A 28 -11.45 9.05 -2.21
C ILE A 28 -11.31 10.16 -3.27
N GLN A 29 -12.24 10.22 -4.23
CA GLN A 29 -12.23 11.24 -5.27
C GLN A 29 -12.33 12.67 -4.68
N ASP A 30 -13.17 12.87 -3.67
CA ASP A 30 -13.31 14.16 -2.98
C ASP A 30 -12.01 14.56 -2.25
N ILE A 31 -11.30 13.60 -1.65
CA ILE A 31 -9.99 13.82 -1.01
C ILE A 31 -8.92 14.18 -2.04
N ASP A 32 -8.88 13.47 -3.17
CA ASP A 32 -7.91 13.75 -4.24
C ASP A 32 -8.08 15.17 -4.80
N GLN A 33 -9.34 15.61 -4.93
CA GLN A 33 -9.64 16.99 -5.33
C GLN A 33 -9.14 18.00 -4.29
N GLN A 34 -9.35 17.74 -2.99
CA GLN A 34 -8.85 18.61 -1.92
C GLN A 34 -7.31 18.69 -1.91
N ILE A 35 -6.62 17.57 -2.09
CA ILE A 35 -5.15 17.53 -2.20
C ILE A 35 -4.69 18.39 -3.39
N SER A 36 -5.35 18.29 -4.54
CA SER A 36 -5.04 19.11 -5.72
C SER A 36 -5.19 20.61 -5.44
N ILE A 37 -6.27 21.01 -4.77
CA ILE A 37 -6.50 22.41 -4.38
C ILE A 37 -5.41 22.90 -3.42
N LEU A 38 -5.09 22.13 -2.38
CA LEU A 38 -4.05 22.49 -1.41
C LEU A 38 -2.67 22.57 -2.06
N THR A 39 -2.39 21.69 -3.00
CA THR A 39 -1.14 21.71 -3.78
C THR A 39 -1.04 23.00 -4.60
N GLN A 40 -2.09 23.38 -5.32
CA GLN A 40 -2.13 24.65 -6.06
C GLN A 40 -2.02 25.86 -5.14
N ALA A 41 -2.67 25.84 -3.97
CA ALA A 41 -2.55 26.90 -2.98
C ALA A 41 -1.09 27.07 -2.51
N ALA A 42 -0.36 25.97 -2.26
CA ALA A 42 1.05 26.02 -1.90
C ALA A 42 1.91 26.69 -2.99
N TYR A 43 1.65 26.43 -4.27
CA TYR A 43 2.32 27.14 -5.37
C TYR A 43 2.03 28.64 -5.36
N ILE A 44 0.77 29.04 -5.15
CA ILE A 44 0.36 30.45 -5.12
C ILE A 44 1.00 31.19 -3.93
N MET A 45 1.10 30.53 -2.78
CA MET A 45 1.67 31.10 -1.56
C MET A 45 3.21 31.09 -1.55
N GLY A 46 3.86 30.49 -2.56
CA GLY A 46 5.32 30.36 -2.61
C GLY A 46 5.88 29.29 -1.67
N GLU A 47 5.06 28.35 -1.20
CA GLU A 47 5.44 27.27 -0.28
C GLU A 47 5.67 25.92 -0.98
N ALA A 48 5.77 25.91 -2.32
CA ALA A 48 5.89 24.69 -3.12
C ALA A 48 7.08 23.79 -2.71
N GLU A 49 8.17 24.39 -2.21
CA GLU A 49 9.36 23.70 -1.68
C GLU A 49 9.08 22.80 -0.47
N GLN A 50 7.94 22.98 0.22
CA GLN A 50 7.53 22.12 1.34
C GLN A 50 6.85 20.84 0.86
N LEU A 51 6.29 20.82 -0.36
CA LEU A 51 5.53 19.69 -0.89
C LEU A 51 6.34 18.38 -0.93
N PRO A 52 7.62 18.35 -1.34
CA PRO A 52 8.41 17.12 -1.33
C PRO A 52 8.64 16.55 0.07
N ARG A 53 8.77 17.42 1.08
CA ARG A 53 8.94 17.01 2.49
C ARG A 53 7.65 16.38 3.02
N LEU A 54 6.50 17.01 2.75
CA LEU A 54 5.19 16.47 3.11
C LEU A 54 4.94 15.13 2.41
N ARG A 55 5.22 15.06 1.11
CA ARG A 55 5.11 13.83 0.31
C ARG A 55 5.92 12.68 0.90
N SER A 56 7.18 12.95 1.24
CA SER A 56 8.08 11.98 1.88
C SER A 56 7.57 11.56 3.26
N SER A 57 7.02 12.48 4.05
CA SER A 57 6.45 12.18 5.37
C SER A 57 5.26 11.24 5.27
N VAL A 58 4.32 11.52 4.36
CA VAL A 58 3.14 10.68 4.12
C VAL A 58 3.55 9.29 3.65
N PHE A 59 4.51 9.18 2.74
CA PHE A 59 5.02 7.89 2.30
C PHE A 59 5.63 7.06 3.44
N ASN A 60 6.43 7.67 4.31
CA ASN A 60 7.01 6.94 5.44
C ASN A 60 5.92 6.40 6.40
N GLN A 61 4.76 7.05 6.47
CA GLN A 61 3.61 6.56 7.23
C GLN A 61 2.87 5.44 6.48
N SER A 62 2.77 5.53 5.15
CA SER A 62 2.08 4.53 4.32
C SER A 62 2.92 3.28 4.02
N ILE A 63 4.25 3.35 4.12
CA ILE A 63 5.14 2.29 3.65
C ILE A 63 4.89 0.93 4.30
N LYS A 64 4.48 0.87 5.58
CA LYS A 64 4.10 -0.39 6.22
C LYS A 64 2.92 -1.05 5.49
N THR A 65 1.91 -0.26 5.14
CA THR A 65 0.73 -0.71 4.38
C THR A 65 1.13 -1.14 2.97
N LEU A 66 1.97 -0.36 2.29
CA LEU A 66 2.46 -0.69 0.96
C LEU A 66 3.28 -1.99 0.94
N VAL A 67 4.15 -2.20 1.94
CA VAL A 67 4.90 -3.45 2.11
C VAL A 67 3.97 -4.65 2.29
N VAL A 68 2.91 -4.50 3.10
CA VAL A 68 1.90 -5.55 3.26
C VAL A 68 1.19 -5.84 1.94
N GLN A 69 0.81 -4.81 1.19
CA GLN A 69 0.16 -4.97 -0.11
C GLN A 69 1.05 -5.71 -1.11
N VAL A 70 2.31 -5.29 -1.25
CA VAL A 70 3.30 -5.94 -2.11
C VAL A 70 3.46 -7.41 -1.75
N LEU A 71 3.68 -7.72 -0.47
CA LEU A 71 3.93 -9.11 -0.04
C LEU A 71 2.71 -10.02 -0.22
N LYS A 72 1.50 -9.51 0.02
CA LYS A 72 0.27 -10.27 -0.21
C LYS A 72 0.04 -10.62 -1.68
N GLN A 73 0.47 -9.73 -2.59
CA GLN A 73 0.34 -9.92 -4.04
C GLN A 73 1.52 -10.72 -4.64
N ALA A 74 2.64 -10.81 -3.92
CA ALA A 74 3.82 -11.52 -4.37
C ALA A 74 3.56 -13.04 -4.43
N THR A 75 3.78 -13.61 -5.62
CA THR A 75 3.73 -15.05 -5.88
C THR A 75 5.06 -15.76 -5.61
N GLN A 76 6.14 -15.01 -5.46
CA GLN A 76 7.49 -15.51 -5.20
C GLN A 76 8.17 -14.71 -4.08
N PRO A 77 9.16 -15.27 -3.38
CA PRO A 77 9.92 -14.54 -2.38
C PRO A 77 10.66 -13.34 -2.98
N LEU A 78 10.56 -12.18 -2.34
CA LEU A 78 11.16 -10.91 -2.80
C LEU A 78 12.24 -10.43 -1.84
N SER A 79 13.29 -9.80 -2.35
CA SER A 79 14.27 -9.06 -1.55
C SER A 79 13.69 -7.76 -1.01
N ALA A 80 14.33 -7.18 0.02
CA ALA A 80 13.91 -5.88 0.57
C ALA A 80 13.99 -4.74 -0.47
N ASN A 81 14.89 -4.84 -1.45
CA ASN A 81 15.01 -3.85 -2.52
C ASN A 81 13.82 -3.95 -3.47
N GLU A 82 13.50 -5.16 -3.96
CA GLU A 82 12.34 -5.41 -4.83
C GLU A 82 11.02 -4.97 -4.16
N ILE A 83 10.88 -5.24 -2.87
CA ILE A 83 9.70 -4.80 -2.10
C ILE A 83 9.63 -3.27 -2.03
N THR A 84 10.77 -2.61 -1.82
CA THR A 84 10.83 -1.14 -1.76
C THR A 84 10.49 -0.54 -3.11
N GLU A 85 11.04 -1.07 -4.20
CA GLU A 85 10.78 -0.64 -5.57
C GLU A 85 9.29 -0.76 -5.93
N GLN A 86 8.67 -1.91 -5.62
CA GLN A 86 7.24 -2.12 -5.86
C GLN A 86 6.37 -1.22 -4.97
N ALA A 87 6.74 -1.02 -3.70
CA ALA A 87 6.00 -0.14 -2.78
C ALA A 87 6.04 1.33 -3.26
N VAL A 88 7.20 1.82 -3.67
CA VAL A 88 7.36 3.15 -4.26
C VAL A 88 6.57 3.26 -5.57
N SER A 89 6.57 2.22 -6.40
CA SER A 89 5.83 2.21 -7.67
C SER A 89 4.31 2.25 -7.47
N LEU A 90 3.79 1.53 -6.46
CA LEU A 90 2.38 1.58 -6.09
C LEU A 90 1.96 2.97 -5.59
N ASP A 91 2.85 3.66 -4.89
CA ASP A 91 2.60 4.97 -4.32
C ASP A 91 2.76 6.12 -5.34
N ASN A 92 3.61 5.95 -6.35
CA ASN A 92 3.82 6.89 -7.45
C ASN A 92 2.81 6.72 -8.61
N GLN A 93 1.68 6.03 -8.40
CA GLN A 93 0.70 5.81 -9.46
C GLN A 93 0.24 7.14 -10.10
N PRO A 94 0.05 7.18 -11.44
CA PRO A 94 -0.09 8.40 -12.24
C PRO A 94 -1.36 9.23 -11.96
N GLN A 95 -2.21 8.80 -11.03
CA GLN A 95 -3.38 9.57 -10.60
C GLN A 95 -3.01 10.75 -9.69
N SER A 96 -1.77 10.80 -9.21
CA SER A 96 -1.27 11.84 -8.34
C SER A 96 -0.45 12.86 -9.15
N ASN A 97 -0.89 14.13 -9.20
CA ASN A 97 -0.09 15.26 -9.73
C ASN A 97 1.11 15.62 -8.84
N GLN A 98 1.57 14.69 -8.00
CA GLN A 98 2.67 14.90 -7.06
C GLN A 98 4.00 14.50 -7.69
N GLU A 99 5.08 15.13 -7.22
CA GLU A 99 6.42 14.69 -7.57
C GLU A 99 6.66 13.22 -7.11
N PRO A 100 7.27 12.40 -7.96
CA PRO A 100 7.51 10.99 -7.66
C PRO A 100 8.51 10.84 -6.53
N ILE A 101 8.28 9.88 -5.65
CA ILE A 101 9.25 9.48 -4.63
C ILE A 101 10.34 8.66 -5.29
N GLU A 102 11.59 9.07 -5.09
CA GLU A 102 12.75 8.31 -5.52
C GLU A 102 13.10 7.17 -4.56
N ILE A 103 13.58 6.06 -5.12
CA ILE A 103 14.09 4.94 -4.34
C ILE A 103 15.45 5.35 -3.76
N THR A 104 15.45 5.84 -2.52
CA THR A 104 16.65 6.24 -1.79
C THR A 104 16.91 5.31 -0.59
N ALA A 105 17.98 5.56 0.17
CA ALA A 105 18.29 4.79 1.37
C ALA A 105 17.20 4.87 2.47
N LYS A 106 16.39 5.93 2.48
CA LYS A 106 15.33 6.16 3.48
C LYS A 106 14.12 5.20 3.28
N PRO A 107 13.45 5.13 2.11
CA PRO A 107 12.45 4.12 1.80
C PRO A 107 12.93 2.70 2.13
N LEU A 108 14.14 2.35 1.72
CA LEU A 108 14.69 1.01 1.96
C LEU A 108 14.85 0.70 3.46
N LYS A 109 15.30 1.68 4.27
CA LYS A 109 15.36 1.53 5.72
C LYS A 109 13.98 1.34 6.33
N ALA A 110 12.99 2.12 5.88
CA ALA A 110 11.62 2.03 6.37
C ALA A 110 10.97 0.69 5.97
N THR A 111 11.22 0.18 4.77
CA THR A 111 10.82 -1.17 4.34
C THR A 111 11.40 -2.24 5.27
N ARG A 112 12.71 -2.17 5.57
CA ARG A 112 13.34 -3.13 6.50
C ARG A 112 12.73 -3.10 7.89
N ASN A 113 12.43 -1.91 8.41
CA ASN A 113 11.74 -1.76 9.69
C ASN A 113 10.35 -2.39 9.64
N ALA A 114 9.56 -2.12 8.59
CA ALA A 114 8.25 -2.74 8.40
C ALA A 114 8.34 -4.27 8.34
N LEU A 115 9.31 -4.82 7.61
CA LEU A 115 9.55 -6.27 7.55
C LEU A 115 9.88 -6.86 8.91
N ASN A 116 10.72 -6.22 9.71
CA ASN A 116 11.04 -6.69 11.07
C ASN A 116 9.79 -6.77 11.97
N PHE A 117 8.91 -5.78 11.89
CA PHE A 117 7.63 -5.82 12.60
C PHE A 117 6.76 -6.98 12.11
N LEU A 118 6.61 -7.13 10.79
CA LEU A 118 5.77 -8.18 10.20
C LEU A 118 6.30 -9.60 10.46
N ILE A 119 7.61 -9.79 10.57
CA ILE A 119 8.23 -11.05 10.99
C ILE A 119 7.93 -11.33 12.46
N SER A 120 8.05 -10.30 13.31
CA SER A 120 7.74 -10.43 14.75
C SER A 120 6.27 -10.77 14.97
N ASP A 121 5.38 -10.24 14.14
CA ASP A 121 3.95 -10.53 14.12
C ASP A 121 3.61 -11.90 13.48
N GLY A 122 4.61 -12.63 12.96
CA GLY A 122 4.44 -13.96 12.36
C GLY A 122 3.71 -13.99 11.01
N VAL A 123 3.50 -12.83 10.37
CA VAL A 123 2.77 -12.73 9.09
C VAL A 123 3.68 -12.74 7.86
N VAL A 124 4.98 -12.59 8.05
CA VAL A 124 6.00 -12.63 7.00
C VAL A 124 7.11 -13.60 7.37
N SER A 125 7.45 -14.48 6.43
CA SER A 125 8.56 -15.42 6.54
C SER A 125 9.82 -14.82 5.94
N LYS A 126 10.93 -14.91 6.68
CA LYS A 126 12.27 -14.56 6.21
C LYS A 126 12.97 -15.83 5.70
N ILE A 127 13.34 -15.85 4.43
CA ILE A 127 13.95 -16.98 3.74
C ILE A 127 15.40 -16.61 3.42
N GLY A 128 16.34 -17.52 3.66
CA GLY A 128 17.78 -17.31 3.42
C GLY A 128 18.53 -16.79 4.65
N LEU A 129 19.79 -17.22 4.76
CA LEU A 129 20.63 -17.02 5.95
C LEU A 129 21.71 -15.95 5.73
N LYS A 130 22.19 -15.75 4.51
CA LYS A 130 23.29 -14.82 4.21
C LYS A 130 22.79 -13.46 3.78
N ARG A 131 23.58 -12.43 4.12
CA ARG A 131 23.36 -11.05 3.68
C ARG A 131 23.39 -10.99 2.15
N GLY A 132 22.30 -10.57 1.52
CA GLY A 132 22.11 -10.55 0.07
C GLY A 132 21.24 -11.69 -0.48
N GLU A 133 21.10 -12.79 0.27
CA GLU A 133 20.23 -13.93 -0.08
C GLU A 133 18.87 -13.86 0.63
N VAL A 134 18.73 -12.94 1.60
CA VAL A 134 17.52 -12.77 2.38
C VAL A 134 16.36 -12.32 1.49
N LYS A 135 15.34 -13.16 1.42
CA LYS A 135 14.05 -12.89 0.79
C LYS A 135 12.93 -12.95 1.81
N TYR A 136 11.81 -12.35 1.47
CA TYR A 136 10.64 -12.25 2.31
C TYR A 136 9.42 -12.73 1.53
N LEU A 137 8.55 -13.46 2.20
CA LEU A 137 7.31 -13.96 1.64
C LEU A 137 6.19 -13.80 2.66
N TRP A 138 4.99 -13.52 2.18
CA TRP A 138 3.81 -13.55 3.02
C TRP A 138 3.58 -14.97 3.55
N ALA A 139 3.39 -15.13 4.86
CA ALA A 139 3.42 -16.45 5.51
C ALA A 139 2.42 -17.45 4.90
N SER A 140 1.21 -16.99 4.53
CA SER A 140 0.22 -17.89 3.89
C SER A 140 0.57 -18.28 2.45
N ASN A 141 1.47 -17.55 1.78
CA ASN A 141 1.90 -17.88 0.41
C ASN A 141 2.98 -18.96 0.41
N GLN A 142 3.57 -19.27 1.58
CA GLN A 142 4.58 -20.32 1.73
C GLN A 142 4.02 -21.73 1.48
N GLN A 143 2.73 -21.94 1.78
CA GLN A 143 2.02 -23.20 1.51
C GLN A 143 1.84 -23.51 0.02
N ASN A 144 2.04 -22.52 -0.87
CA ASN A 144 1.93 -22.71 -2.32
C ASN A 144 3.29 -23.06 -2.97
N LEU A 145 4.38 -23.14 -2.18
CA LEU A 145 5.73 -23.46 -2.65
C LEU A 145 6.17 -24.88 -2.28
N GLU A 146 5.42 -25.57 -1.41
CA GLU A 146 5.57 -26.99 -1.05
C GLU A 146 4.65 -27.86 -1.92
#